data_AF-A0A958B612-F1
#
_entry.id   AF-A0A958B612-F1
#
_cell.length_a   1.000
_cell.length_b   1.000
_cell.length_c   1.000
_cell.angle_alpha   90.00
_cell.angle_beta   90.00
_cell.angle_gamma   90.00
#
_symmetry.space_group_name_H-M   'P 1'
#
loop_
_entity.id
_entity.type
_entity.pdbx_description
1 polymer ?
#
loop_
_entity_poly.entity_id
_entity_poly.type
_entity_poly.pdbx_seq_one_letter_code
_entity_poly.pdbx_strand_id
1 'polypeptide(L)' 'AIGPILQGLNKPVNDLSRGSSVDDVINTVLITAIQAQIEAKKYKK' A
#
# COMPACT_ATOMS: atom_id res chain seq x y z
N ALA A 1 1.52 13.18 -7.68
CA ALA A 1 1.75 12.82 -6.27
C ALA A 1 1.40 11.36 -6.11
N ILE A 2 2.22 10.56 -5.44
CA ILE A 2 1.84 9.18 -5.09
C ILE A 2 0.72 9.30 -4.05
N GLY A 3 -0.42 8.64 -4.32
CA GLY A 3 -1.72 8.91 -3.70
C GLY A 3 -1.77 8.78 -2.16
N PRO A 4 -2.96 8.94 -1.56
CA PRO A 4 -3.10 8.78 -0.11
C PRO A 4 -2.72 7.36 0.31
N ILE A 5 -1.76 7.25 1.23
CA ILE A 5 -1.33 5.96 1.80
C ILE A 5 -2.16 5.69 3.05
N LEU A 6 -2.94 4.62 3.05
CA LEU A 6 -3.76 4.27 4.19
C LEU A 6 -2.90 3.61 5.28
N GLN A 7 -3.19 3.93 6.54
CA GLN A 7 -2.50 3.43 7.73
C GLN A 7 -3.50 3.00 8.80
N GLY A 8 -3.08 2.13 9.71
CA GLY A 8 -3.91 1.69 10.86
C GLY A 8 -4.90 0.57 10.59
N LEU A 9 -4.89 -0.03 9.39
CA LEU A 9 -5.72 -1.18 9.04
C LEU A 9 -5.05 -2.50 9.47
N ASN A 10 -5.86 -3.52 9.77
CA ASN A 10 -5.38 -4.87 10.12
C ASN A 10 -4.59 -5.56 9.00
N LYS A 11 -4.86 -5.18 7.75
CA LYS A 11 -4.09 -5.59 6.57
C LYS A 11 -3.90 -4.37 5.67
N PRO A 12 -2.76 -4.26 4.96
CA PRO A 12 -2.54 -3.17 4.02
C PRO A 12 -3.56 -3.21 2.89
N VAL A 13 -4.23 -2.08 2.71
CA VAL A 13 -5.14 -1.82 1.61
C VAL A 13 -4.89 -0.37 1.23
N ASN A 14 -4.73 -0.09 -0.06
CA ASN A 14 -4.67 1.28 -0.57
C ASN A 14 -5.66 1.37 -1.72
N ASP A 15 -6.37 2.49 -1.78
CA ASP A 15 -7.26 2.80 -2.89
C ASP A 15 -6.52 3.59 -3.96
N LEU A 16 -6.94 3.41 -5.20
CA LEU A 16 -6.46 4.21 -6.31
C LEU A 16 -7.42 5.37 -6.54
N SER A 17 -6.84 6.52 -6.88
CA SER A 17 -7.63 7.64 -7.36
C SER A 17 -8.29 7.28 -8.69
N ARG A 18 -9.45 7.87 -8.97
CA ARG A 18 -10.05 7.78 -10.31
C ARG A 18 -9.10 8.36 -11.36
N GLY A 19 -8.96 7.68 -12.49
CA GLY A 19 -8.09 8.13 -13.58
C GLY A 19 -6.59 7.86 -13.35
N SER A 20 -6.24 7.00 -12.39
CA SER A 20 -4.85 6.58 -12.15
C SER A 20 -4.20 5.99 -13.41
N SER A 21 -2.94 6.37 -13.62
CA SER A 21 -2.09 5.82 -14.67
C SER A 21 -1.61 4.41 -14.31
N VAL A 22 -1.04 3.69 -15.29
CA VAL A 22 -0.42 2.38 -15.04
C VAL A 22 0.70 2.49 -13.99
N ASP A 23 1.48 3.56 -14.03
CA ASP A 23 2.56 3.81 -13.07
C ASP A 23 2.01 4.01 -11.65
N ASP A 24 0.86 4.67 -11.50
CA ASP A 24 0.19 4.82 -10.19
C ASP A 24 -0.24 3.46 -9.63
N VAL A 25 -0.73 2.54 -10.49
CA VAL A 25 -1.07 1.17 -10.08
C VAL A 25 0.16 0.43 -9.59
N ILE A 26 1.25 0.47 -10.37
CA ILE A 26 2.50 -0.22 -10.03
C ILE A 26 3.03 0.29 -8.69
N ASN A 27 3.10 1.62 -8.52
CA ASN A 27 3.58 2.22 -7.29
C ASN A 27 2.69 1.86 -6.09
N THR A 28 1.37 1.86 -6.25
CA THR A 28 0.42 1.51 -5.18
C THR A 28 0.54 0.04 -4.77
N VAL A 29 0.74 -0.87 -5.72
CA VAL A 29 0.99 -2.29 -5.43
C VAL A 29 2.31 -2.47 -4.68
N LEU A 30 3.38 -1.81 -5.13
CA LEU A 30 4.68 -1.87 -4.46
C LEU A 30 4.59 -1.37 -3.00
N ILE A 31 3.93 -0.24 -2.77
CA ILE A 31 3.72 0.31 -1.43
C ILE A 31 2.91 -0.66 -0.56
N THR A 32 1.83 -1.22 -1.07
CA THR A 32 0.99 -2.19 -0.36
C THR A 32 1.79 -3.44 0.02
N ALA A 33 2.64 -3.94 -0.88
CA ALA A 33 3.52 -5.08 -0.62
C ALA A 33 4.54 -4.79 0.49
N ILE A 34 5.14 -3.61 0.48
CA ILE A 34 6.08 -3.18 1.54
C ILE A 34 5.36 -3.05 2.88
N GLN A 35 4.18 -2.42 2.93
CA GLN A 35 3.37 -2.36 4.14
C GLN A 35 3.05 -3.76 4.68
N ALA A 36 2.75 -4.72 3.81
CA ALA A 36 2.47 -6.11 4.20
C ALA A 36 3.70 -6.78 4.80
N GLN A 37 4.88 -6.54 4.22
CA GLN A 37 6.14 -7.06 4.75
C GLN A 37 6.47 -6.48 6.14
N ILE A 38 6.24 -5.18 6.34
CA ILE A 38 6.46 -4.51 7.63
C ILE A 38 5.52 -5.10 8.68
N GLU A 39 4.24 -5.23 8.36
CA GLU A 39 3.25 -5.74 9.31
C GLU A 39 3.47 -7.23 9.64
N ALA A 40 3.85 -8.04 8.65
CA ALA A 40 4.23 -9.44 8.89
C ALA A 40 5.46 -9.58 9.82
N LYS A 41 6.41 -8.64 9.77
CA LYS A 41 7.57 -8.61 10.68
C LYS A 41 7.17 -8.26 12.11
N LYS A 42 6.14 -7.45 12.31
CA LYS A 42 5.63 -7.08 13.64
C LYS A 42 5.11 -8.28 14.42
N TYR A 43 4.38 -9.20 13.77
CA TYR A 43 3.86 -10.43 14.41
C TYR A 43 4.89 -11.55 14.56
N LYS A 44 6.08 -11.42 13.97
CA LYS A 44 7.19 -12.37 14.09
C LYS A 44 8.21 -11.97 15.17
N LYS A 45 7.95 -10.87 15.88
CA LYS A 45 8.79 -10.33 16.96
C LYS A 45 8.15 -10.63 18.30
#